data_AF-A0A3N2NQB2-F1
#
_entry.id   AF-A0A3N2NQB2-F1
#
_cell.length_a   1.000
_cell.length_b   1.000
_cell.length_c   1.000
_cell.angle_alpha   90.00
_cell.angle_beta   90.00
_cell.angle_gamma   90.00
#
_symmetry.space_group_name_H-M   'P 1'
#
loop_
_entity.id
_entity.type
_entity.pdbx_description
1 polymer ?
#
loop_
_entity_poly.entity_id
_entity_poly.type
_entity_poly.pdbx_seq_one_letter_code
_entity_poly.pdbx_strand_id
1 'polypeptide(L)'
;MENLEKTSVEARRKFVSAFNDTMVRIWRERISLLKVVDSGLLYKSLLGTKTDIGKDATEFQLEQQFVTYGIFQNYGTGKETPRGNPGDIGRSKVRQARRWFDKKYYGSVMNLRDFLGESLSQQYIGIVSNALSDRDLRASATVSDT
;
A
#
# COMPACT_ATOMS: atom_id res chain seq x y z
N MET A 1 -21.53 18.12 -9.44
CA MET A 1 -20.71 16.94 -9.08
C MET A 1 -19.30 16.99 -9.61
N GLU A 2 -19.04 17.66 -10.73
CA GLU A 2 -17.70 17.72 -11.34
C GLU A 2 -16.58 18.17 -10.38
N ASN A 3 -16.86 19.12 -9.47
CA ASN A 3 -15.89 19.51 -8.43
C ASN A 3 -15.67 18.42 -7.37
N LEU A 4 -16.71 17.68 -6.97
CA LEU A 4 -16.59 16.58 -5.99
C LEU A 4 -15.81 15.39 -6.56
N GLU A 5 -16.05 15.07 -7.83
CA GLU A 5 -15.32 14.02 -8.55
C GLU A 5 -13.85 14.39 -8.75
N LYS A 6 -13.55 15.63 -9.17
CA LYS A 6 -12.17 16.11 -9.27
C LYS A 6 -11.45 16.03 -7.93
N THR A 7 -12.12 16.39 -6.83
CA THR A 7 -11.53 16.31 -5.49
C THR A 7 -11.29 14.87 -5.02
N SER A 8 -12.17 13.91 -5.35
CA SER A 8 -12.01 12.51 -4.92
C SER A 8 -10.89 11.80 -5.70
N VAL A 9 -10.79 12.04 -7.01
CA VAL A 9 -9.69 11.55 -7.85
C VAL A 9 -8.36 12.12 -7.37
N GLU A 10 -8.30 13.42 -7.08
CA GLU A 10 -7.09 14.07 -6.56
C GLU A 10 -6.69 13.52 -5.19
N ALA A 11 -7.65 13.31 -4.29
CA ALA A 11 -7.40 12.69 -2.99
C ALA A 11 -6.80 11.28 -3.13
N ARG A 12 -7.34 10.46 -4.04
CA ARG A 12 -6.78 9.12 -4.34
C ARG A 12 -5.37 9.21 -4.88
N ARG A 13 -5.10 10.09 -5.85
CA ARG A 13 -3.75 10.29 -6.39
C ARG A 13 -2.76 10.67 -5.31
N LYS A 14 -3.12 11.60 -4.43
CA LYS A 14 -2.27 12.06 -3.33
C LYS A 14 -1.99 10.95 -2.32
N PHE A 15 -3.01 10.15 -1.99
CA PHE A 15 -2.84 9.04 -1.06
C PHE A 15 -1.92 7.95 -1.63
N VAL A 16 -2.15 7.57 -2.89
CA VAL A 16 -1.34 6.55 -3.60
C VAL A 16 0.09 7.05 -3.82
N SER A 17 0.28 8.31 -4.20
CA SER A 17 1.63 8.88 -4.40
C SER A 17 2.44 8.92 -3.11
N ALA A 18 1.80 9.22 -1.98
CA ALA A 18 2.45 9.25 -0.67
C ALA A 18 2.73 7.85 -0.08
N PHE A 19 2.15 6.79 -0.64
CA PHE A 19 2.23 5.43 -0.07
C PHE A 19 3.67 4.91 -0.02
N ASN A 20 4.40 5.01 -1.13
CA ASN A 20 5.77 4.49 -1.24
C ASN A 20 6.72 5.18 -0.24
N ASP A 21 6.69 6.50 -0.19
CA ASP A 21 7.51 7.29 0.73
C ASP A 21 7.18 6.98 2.20
N THR A 22 5.89 6.84 2.49
CA THR A 22 5.42 6.46 3.83
C THR A 22 5.93 5.09 4.23
N MET A 23 5.88 4.11 3.32
CA MET A 23 6.39 2.77 3.59
C MET A 23 7.90 2.74 3.82
N VAL A 24 8.68 3.40 2.96
CA VAL A 24 10.13 3.51 3.12
C VAL A 24 10.48 4.16 4.46
N ARG A 25 9.77 5.21 4.86
CA ARG A 25 9.97 5.87 6.16
C ARG A 25 9.66 4.94 7.33
N ILE A 26 8.49 4.29 7.34
CA ILE A 26 8.12 3.32 8.37
C ILE A 26 9.17 2.22 8.47
N TRP A 27 9.64 1.70 7.34
CA TRP A 27 10.66 0.67 7.30
C TRP A 27 12.00 1.13 7.87
N ARG A 28 12.45 2.35 7.56
CA ARG A 28 13.66 2.94 8.16
C ARG A 28 13.53 3.05 9.68
N GLU A 29 12.41 3.57 10.16
CA GLU A 29 12.13 3.68 11.60
C GLU A 29 12.15 2.29 12.28
N ARG A 30 11.53 1.28 11.65
CA ARG A 30 11.48 -0.09 12.18
C ARG A 30 12.83 -0.79 12.18
N ILE A 31 13.65 -0.59 11.14
CA ILE A 31 15.02 -1.11 11.09
C ILE A 31 15.83 -0.56 12.26
N SER A 32 15.76 0.76 12.51
CA SER A 32 16.47 1.41 13.61
C SER A 32 15.99 0.91 14.97
N LEU A 33 14.67 0.86 15.18
CA LEU A 33 14.06 0.43 16.44
C LEU A 33 14.40 -1.02 16.79
N LEU A 34 14.33 -1.92 15.81
CA LEU A 34 14.61 -3.35 16.00
C LEU A 34 16.11 -3.69 15.86
N LYS A 35 16.96 -2.67 15.69
CA LYS A 35 18.41 -2.80 15.48
C LYS A 35 18.76 -3.78 14.36
N VAL A 36 17.96 -3.80 13.28
CA VAL A 36 18.14 -4.67 12.10
C VAL A 36 19.27 -4.11 11.24
N VAL A 37 20.47 -4.08 11.80
CA VAL A 37 21.66 -3.46 11.21
C VAL A 37 22.80 -4.44 11.28
N ASP A 38 23.45 -4.62 10.14
CA ASP A 38 24.74 -5.30 10.00
C ASP A 38 25.77 -4.26 9.52
N SER A 39 25.85 -4.02 8.21
CA SER A 39 26.67 -2.97 7.60
C SER A 39 25.91 -1.68 7.26
N GLY A 40 24.60 -1.63 7.53
CA GLY A 40 23.71 -0.56 7.09
C GLY A 40 23.26 -0.65 5.62
N LEU A 41 23.70 -1.67 4.87
CA LEU A 41 23.29 -1.90 3.47
C LEU A 41 21.76 -1.96 3.32
N LEU A 42 21.08 -2.68 4.21
CA LEU A 42 19.61 -2.79 4.19
C LEU A 42 18.94 -1.42 4.26
N TYR A 43 19.36 -0.59 5.22
CA TYR A 43 18.82 0.75 5.43
C TYR A 43 18.97 1.63 4.19
N LYS A 44 20.14 1.56 3.53
CA LYS A 44 20.45 2.31 2.31
C LYS A 44 19.72 1.76 1.06
N SER A 45 19.36 0.48 1.06
CA SER A 45 18.72 -0.18 -0.09
C SER A 45 17.21 0.03 -0.21
N LEU A 46 16.56 0.65 0.78
CA LEU A 46 15.11 0.86 0.75
C LEU A 46 14.75 1.90 -0.31
N LEU A 47 14.10 1.44 -1.39
CA LEU A 47 13.67 2.27 -2.51
C LEU A 47 12.17 2.06 -2.77
N GLY A 48 11.44 3.16 -3.00
CA GLY A 48 10.14 3.16 -3.66
C GLY A 48 10.37 3.44 -5.15
N THR A 49 10.29 2.42 -5.98
CA THR A 49 10.85 2.45 -7.35
C THR A 49 9.88 3.06 -8.36
N LYS A 50 8.59 2.75 -8.26
CA LYS A 50 7.59 3.24 -9.20
C LYS A 50 6.24 3.43 -8.51
N THR A 51 5.61 4.56 -8.83
CA THR A 51 4.18 4.77 -8.61
C THR A 51 3.58 5.11 -9.97
N ASP A 52 2.87 4.17 -10.56
CA ASP A 52 2.08 4.41 -11.78
C ASP A 52 0.62 4.56 -11.36
N ILE A 53 -0.03 5.64 -11.78
CA ILE A 53 -1.43 5.92 -11.40
C ILE A 53 -2.20 6.19 -12.67
N GLY A 54 -3.25 5.40 -12.90
CA GLY A 54 -4.16 5.61 -14.03
C GLY A 54 -4.83 6.98 -13.98
N LYS A 55 -5.39 7.42 -15.12
CA LYS A 55 -6.04 8.74 -15.24
C LYS A 55 -7.13 8.93 -14.18
N ASP A 56 -7.88 7.90 -13.83
CA ASP A 56 -9.01 8.03 -12.89
C ASP A 56 -8.63 7.64 -11.44
N ALA A 57 -7.35 7.34 -11.20
CA ALA A 57 -6.80 6.92 -9.92
C ALA A 57 -7.56 5.75 -9.26
N THR A 58 -8.13 4.88 -10.09
CA THR A 58 -8.79 3.61 -9.74
C THR A 58 -7.79 2.46 -9.76
N GLU A 59 -6.85 2.52 -10.69
CA GLU A 59 -5.78 1.55 -10.89
C GLU A 59 -4.44 2.21 -10.64
N PHE A 60 -3.54 1.48 -9.97
CA PHE A 60 -2.19 1.94 -9.71
C PHE A 60 -1.24 0.76 -9.51
N GLN A 61 0.04 0.99 -9.78
CA GLN A 61 1.13 0.05 -9.54
C GLN A 61 2.10 0.63 -8.51
N LEU A 62 2.34 -0.12 -7.44
CA LEU A 62 3.28 0.23 -6.37
C LEU A 62 4.43 -0.75 -6.36
N GLU A 63 5.65 -0.23 -6.45
CA GLU A 63 6.85 -1.04 -6.36
C GLU A 63 7.78 -0.53 -5.27
N GLN A 64 8.15 -1.42 -4.34
CA GLN A 64 9.21 -1.16 -3.37
C GLN A 64 10.26 -2.28 -3.42
N GLN A 65 11.51 -1.89 -3.21
CA GLN A 65 12.65 -2.80 -3.31
C GLN A 65 13.57 -2.64 -2.10
N PHE A 66 14.19 -3.75 -1.71
CA PHE A 66 15.21 -3.81 -0.66
C PHE A 66 16.04 -5.08 -0.82
N VAL A 67 17.25 -5.13 -0.24
CA VAL A 67 18.12 -6.31 -0.36
C VAL A 67 17.54 -7.54 0.34
N THR A 68 17.77 -8.73 -0.22
CA THR A 68 17.29 -10.03 0.29
C THR A 68 17.62 -10.27 1.77
N TYR A 69 18.71 -9.68 2.28
CA TYR A 69 19.04 -9.69 3.70
C TYR A 69 17.87 -9.28 4.61
N GLY A 70 17.05 -8.33 4.17
CA GLY A 70 15.85 -7.88 4.89
C GLY A 70 14.84 -9.00 5.13
N ILE A 71 14.66 -9.92 4.16
CA ILE A 71 13.76 -11.08 4.30
C ILE A 71 14.25 -12.00 5.41
N PHE A 72 15.54 -12.31 5.42
CA PHE A 72 16.16 -13.17 6.43
C PHE A 72 16.06 -12.59 7.84
N GLN A 73 16.25 -11.28 7.99
CA GLN A 73 16.07 -10.60 9.28
C GLN A 73 14.62 -10.61 9.76
N ASN A 74 13.68 -10.43 8.84
CA ASN A 74 12.26 -10.42 9.17
C ASN A 74 11.80 -11.75 9.77
N TYR A 75 12.18 -12.85 9.13
CA TYR A 75 11.77 -14.19 9.55
C TYR A 75 12.74 -14.86 10.53
N GLY A 76 13.91 -14.25 10.78
CA GLY A 76 14.93 -14.85 11.66
C GLY A 76 15.52 -16.14 11.06
N THR A 77 15.59 -16.20 9.74
CA THR A 77 16.10 -17.32 8.94
C THR A 77 17.42 -16.93 8.25
N GLY A 78 18.08 -17.88 7.61
CA GLY A 78 19.32 -17.65 6.85
C GLY A 78 20.29 -18.82 6.95
N LYS A 79 21.58 -18.55 6.75
CA LYS A 79 22.67 -19.56 6.75
C LYS A 79 22.67 -20.46 7.98
N GLU A 80 22.20 -19.95 9.11
CA GLU A 80 22.17 -20.62 10.41
C GLU A 80 20.94 -21.49 10.64
N THR A 81 19.86 -21.36 9.87
CA THR A 81 18.62 -22.10 10.18
C THR A 81 17.90 -22.47 8.89
N PRO A 82 18.32 -23.58 8.24
CA PRO A 82 17.59 -24.16 7.12
C PRO A 82 16.16 -24.53 7.53
N ARG A 83 15.22 -24.48 6.58
CA ARG A 83 13.81 -24.85 6.80
C ARG A 83 13.75 -26.33 7.20
N GLY A 84 13.33 -26.62 8.44
CA GLY A 84 13.26 -27.99 8.98
C GLY A 84 14.32 -28.36 10.02
N ASN A 85 15.33 -27.51 10.27
CA ASN A 85 16.25 -27.66 11.41
C ASN A 85 15.90 -26.61 12.50
N PRO A 86 15.52 -27.01 13.72
CA PRO A 86 15.17 -26.08 14.79
C PRO A 86 16.36 -25.27 15.33
N GLY A 87 17.58 -25.50 14.84
CA GLY A 87 18.78 -24.79 15.26
C GLY A 87 19.81 -25.69 15.94
N ASP A 88 19.77 -26.99 15.68
CA ASP A 88 20.85 -27.90 16.08
C ASP A 88 21.97 -27.83 15.03
N ILE A 89 22.86 -26.86 15.21
CA ILE A 89 24.00 -26.57 14.33
C ILE A 89 25.32 -26.66 15.10
N GLY A 90 25.30 -27.18 16.34
CA GLY A 90 26.45 -27.17 17.25
C GLY A 90 26.89 -25.76 17.71
N ARG A 91 26.12 -24.71 17.40
CA ARG A 91 26.38 -23.32 17.80
C ARG A 91 25.10 -22.55 18.10
N SER A 92 25.22 -21.52 18.93
CA SER A 92 24.10 -20.65 19.31
C SER A 92 23.51 -19.92 18.10
N LYS A 93 22.18 -19.91 18.00
CA LYS A 93 21.47 -19.17 16.95
C LYS A 93 21.66 -17.67 17.13
N VAL A 94 22.43 -17.05 16.24
CA VAL A 94 22.68 -15.60 16.27
C VAL A 94 21.49 -14.78 15.76
N ARG A 95 20.75 -15.29 14.76
CA ARG A 95 19.64 -14.53 14.13
C ARG A 95 18.33 -14.77 14.87
N GLN A 96 17.66 -13.69 15.26
CA GLN A 96 16.31 -13.71 15.82
C GLN A 96 15.33 -13.05 14.85
N ALA A 97 14.08 -13.51 14.83
CA ALA A 97 13.05 -12.95 13.97
C ALA A 97 12.72 -11.52 14.40
N ARG A 98 12.97 -10.55 13.51
CA ARG A 98 12.73 -9.14 13.76
C ARG A 98 11.76 -8.63 12.72
N ARG A 99 10.47 -8.72 13.03
CA ARG A 99 9.37 -8.33 12.15
C ARG A 99 9.34 -6.83 11.88
N TRP A 100 10.17 -6.42 10.92
CA TRP A 100 10.44 -5.02 10.59
C TRP A 100 9.58 -4.52 9.44
N PHE A 101 9.28 -5.36 8.44
CA PHE A 101 8.49 -4.97 7.27
C PHE A 101 7.12 -5.62 7.19
N ASP A 102 6.99 -6.92 7.45
CA ASP A 102 5.82 -7.75 7.10
C ASP A 102 4.49 -7.22 7.65
N LYS A 103 4.41 -7.05 8.98
CA LYS A 103 3.18 -6.64 9.67
C LYS A 103 2.77 -5.22 9.31
N LYS A 104 3.75 -4.33 9.18
CA LYS A 104 3.49 -2.91 8.86
C LYS A 104 3.11 -2.71 7.41
N TYR A 105 3.74 -3.47 6.51
CA TYR A 105 3.37 -3.47 5.09
C TYR A 105 1.94 -3.98 4.89
N TYR A 106 1.60 -5.12 5.49
CA TYR A 106 0.24 -5.67 5.42
C TYR A 106 -0.81 -4.68 5.94
N GLY A 107 -0.58 -4.08 7.12
CA GLY A 107 -1.51 -3.09 7.66
C GLY A 107 -1.66 -1.86 6.76
N SER A 108 -0.56 -1.38 6.17
CA SER A 108 -0.61 -0.24 5.24
C SER A 108 -1.39 -0.57 3.97
N VAL A 109 -1.22 -1.77 3.41
CA VAL A 109 -2.00 -2.25 2.26
C VAL A 109 -3.48 -2.34 2.59
N MET A 110 -3.84 -2.80 3.79
CA MET A 110 -5.24 -2.82 4.22
C MET A 110 -5.82 -1.40 4.38
N ASN A 111 -5.07 -0.47 4.96
CA ASN A 111 -5.50 0.93 5.02
C ASN A 111 -5.71 1.54 3.63
N LEU A 112 -4.82 1.22 2.68
CA LEU A 112 -4.96 1.65 1.29
C LEU A 112 -6.23 1.05 0.66
N ARG A 113 -6.47 -0.24 0.86
CA ARG A 113 -7.70 -0.92 0.39
C ARG A 113 -8.95 -0.25 0.96
N ASP A 114 -8.99 -0.01 2.26
CA ASP A 114 -10.17 0.55 2.93
C ASP A 114 -10.46 1.97 2.42
N PHE A 115 -9.42 2.81 2.32
CA PHE A 115 -9.52 4.15 1.76
C PHE A 115 -10.05 4.16 0.31
N LEU A 116 -9.53 3.26 -0.54
CA LEU A 116 -10.00 3.14 -1.92
C LEU A 116 -11.44 2.65 -1.99
N GLY A 117 -11.79 1.66 -1.17
CA GLY A 117 -13.15 1.15 -1.07
C GLY A 117 -14.13 2.26 -0.74
N GLU A 118 -13.84 3.04 0.30
CA GLU A 118 -14.68 4.18 0.70
C GLU A 118 -14.78 5.25 -0.39
N SER A 119 -13.63 5.66 -0.96
CA SER A 119 -13.59 6.70 -2.00
C SER A 119 -14.38 6.31 -3.26
N LEU A 120 -14.22 5.07 -3.71
CA LEU A 120 -14.94 4.56 -4.88
C LEU A 120 -16.43 4.39 -4.58
N SER A 121 -16.80 3.86 -3.42
CA SER A 121 -18.21 3.73 -3.03
C SER A 121 -18.92 5.08 -3.00
N GLN A 122 -18.30 6.13 -2.46
CA GLN A 122 -18.86 7.48 -2.47
C GLN A 122 -19.05 8.02 -3.90
N GLN A 123 -18.07 7.78 -4.79
CA GLN A 123 -18.18 8.16 -6.20
C GLN A 123 -19.35 7.43 -6.89
N TYR A 124 -19.48 6.12 -6.70
CA TYR A 124 -20.58 5.33 -7.26
C TYR A 124 -21.96 5.77 -6.73
N ILE A 125 -22.10 5.97 -5.42
CA ILE A 125 -23.34 6.47 -4.82
C ILE A 125 -23.73 7.81 -5.43
N GLY A 126 -22.75 8.71 -5.60
CA GLY A 126 -22.97 9.99 -6.26
C GLY A 126 -23.50 9.83 -7.69
N ILE A 127 -22.86 8.99 -8.50
CA ILE A 127 -23.27 8.73 -9.89
C ILE A 127 -24.70 8.17 -9.96
N VAL A 128 -25.00 7.14 -9.16
CA VAL A 128 -26.32 6.50 -9.14
C VAL A 128 -27.39 7.47 -8.64
N SER A 129 -27.11 8.24 -7.58
CA SER A 129 -28.04 9.23 -7.05
C SER A 129 -28.39 10.31 -8.08
N ASN A 130 -27.46 10.68 -8.96
CA ASN A 130 -27.72 11.66 -10.01
C ASN A 130 -28.59 11.09 -11.11
N ALA A 131 -28.24 9.89 -11.60
CA ALA A 131 -29.00 9.20 -12.63
C ALA A 131 -30.46 8.93 -12.19
N LEU A 132 -30.67 8.66 -10.90
CA LEU A 132 -31.99 8.45 -10.31
C LEU A 132 -32.69 9.74 -9.89
N SER A 133 -32.04 10.91 -10.02
CA SER A 133 -32.66 12.16 -9.63
C SER A 133 -33.81 12.51 -10.58
N ASP A 134 -34.96 12.86 -9.98
CA ASP A 134 -36.23 13.13 -10.65
C ASP A 134 -36.11 14.22 -11.75
N ARG A 135 -35.10 15.09 -11.65
CA ARG A 135 -34.79 16.11 -12.67
C ARG A 135 -34.33 15.50 -13.99
N ASP A 136 -33.39 14.57 -13.95
CA ASP A 136 -32.82 13.97 -15.16
C ASP A 136 -33.83 12.95 -15.76
N LEU A 137 -34.59 12.25 -14.89
CA LEU A 137 -35.70 11.40 -15.31
C LEU A 137 -36.82 12.19 -16.00
N ARG A 138 -37.26 13.32 -15.43
CA ARG A 138 -38.29 14.18 -16.05
C ARG A 138 -37.80 14.83 -17.35
N ALA A 139 -36.55 15.29 -17.40
CA ALA A 139 -35.98 15.84 -18.63
C ALA A 139 -35.97 14.81 -19.78
N SER A 140 -35.70 13.54 -19.47
CA SER A 140 -35.74 12.45 -20.47
C SER A 140 -37.15 12.14 -20.96
N ALA A 141 -38.16 12.23 -20.09
CA ALA A 141 -39.56 11.97 -20.43
C ALA A 141 -40.16 13.06 -21.33
N THR A 142 -39.70 14.31 -21.23
CA THR A 142 -40.24 15.43 -22.01
C THR A 142 -39.71 15.52 -23.45
N VAL A 143 -38.65 14.78 -23.81
CA VAL A 143 -38.03 14.84 -25.14
C VAL A 143 -38.68 13.85 -26.13
N SER A 144 -39.52 12.91 -25.67
CA SER A 144 -40.18 11.92 -26.55
C SER A 144 -41.48 12.40 -27.19
N ASP A 145 -41.98 13.59 -26.84
CA ASP A 145 -43.31 14.09 -27.25
C ASP A 145 -43.28 15.14 -28.39
N THR A 146 -42.19 15.21 -29.17
CA THR A 146 -42.08 16.05 -30.39
C THR A 146 -41.57 15.25 -31.57
#